data_AF-A0A6M1RZV8-F1
#
_entry.id   AF-A0A6M1RZV8-F1
#
_cell.length_a   1.000
_cell.length_b   1.000
_cell.length_c   1.000
_cell.angle_alpha   90.00
_cell.angle_beta   90.00
_cell.angle_gamma   90.00
#
_symmetry.space_group_name_H-M   'P 1'
#
loop_
_entity.id
_entity.type
_entity.pdbx_description
1 polymer ?
#
loop_
_entity_poly.entity_id
_entity_poly.type
_entity_poly.pdbx_seq_one_letter_code
_entity_poly.pdbx_strand_id
1 'polypeptide(L)' 'MTGAQNRLLGLLKELRSEWEQTRNFWTDAKALEFEQRYLNELQQQVNQTVSALDALERLLQQLHRDCE' A
#
# COMPACT_ATOMS: atom_id res chain seq x y z
N MET A 1 4.81 -10.20 -9.28
CA MET A 1 5.16 -9.08 -8.38
C MET A 1 6.22 -8.19 -9.02
N THR A 2 5.79 -7.04 -9.53
CA THR A 2 6.67 -6.05 -10.16
C THR A 2 7.54 -5.32 -9.12
N GLY A 3 8.67 -4.78 -9.56
CA GLY A 3 9.52 -3.91 -8.71
C GLY A 3 8.77 -2.69 -8.15
N ALA A 4 7.77 -2.18 -8.89
CA ALA A 4 6.92 -1.07 -8.45
C ALA A 4 6.00 -1.46 -7.28
N GLN A 5 5.38 -2.64 -7.32
CA GLN A 5 4.56 -3.15 -6.20
C GLN A 5 5.38 -3.30 -4.91
N ASN A 6 6.58 -3.90 -5.03
CA ASN A 6 7.47 -4.08 -3.88
C ASN A 6 7.92 -2.74 -3.29
N ARG A 7 8.24 -1.76 -4.15
CA ARG A 7 8.61 -0.41 -3.71
C ARG A 7 7.44 0.27 -2.98
N LEU A 8 6.22 0.16 -3.51
CA LEU A 8 5.04 0.77 -2.92
C LEU A 8 4.73 0.19 -1.54
N LEU A 9 4.78 -1.14 -1.39
CA LEU A 9 4.60 -1.82 -0.11
C LEU A 9 5.72 -1.47 0.89
N GLY A 10 6.96 -1.35 0.41
CA GLY A 10 8.10 -0.92 1.21
C GLY A 10 7.90 0.47 1.80
N LEU A 11 7.52 1.45 0.96
CA LEU A 11 7.24 2.82 1.39
C LEU A 11 6.07 2.90 2.38
N LEU A 12 5.01 2.12 2.17
CA LEU A 12 3.88 2.06 3.11
C LEU A 12 4.32 1.53 4.48
N LYS A 13 5.19 0.51 4.50
CA LYS A 13 5.74 -0.04 5.75
C LYS A 13 6.62 0.98 6.47
N GLU A 14 7.46 1.70 5.74
CA GLU A 14 8.30 2.77 6.29
C GLU A 14 7.44 3.88 6.92
N LEU A 15 6.44 4.37 6.18
CA LEU A 15 5.48 5.36 6.68
C LEU A 15 4.80 4.91 7.98
N ARG A 16 4.39 3.64 8.08
CA ARG A 16 3.81 3.10 9.32
C ARG A 16 4.81 3.09 10.46
N SER A 17 6.05 2.72 10.19
CA SER A 17 7.11 2.70 11.21
C SER A 17 7.40 4.10 11.75
N GLU A 18 7.35 5.12 10.90
CA GLU A 18 7.48 6.53 11.31
C GLU A 18 6.24 7.03 12.08
N TRP A 19 5.05 6.58 11.67
CA TRP A 19 3.81 6.87 12.39
C TRP A 19 3.82 6.31 13.81
N GLU A 20 4.21 5.05 14.01
CA GLU A 20 4.31 4.45 15.35
C GLU A 20 5.26 5.23 16.27
N GLN A 21 6.38 5.70 15.72
CA GLN A 21 7.31 6.57 16.45
C GLN A 21 6.68 7.92 16.81
N THR A 22 5.94 8.51 15.88
CA THR A 22 5.22 9.78 16.07
C THR A 22 4.14 9.64 17.15
N ARG A 23 3.42 8.51 17.15
CA ARG A 23 2.36 8.21 18.12
C ARG A 23 2.85 8.11 19.56
N ASN A 24 4.13 7.84 19.80
CA ASN A 24 4.69 7.87 21.15
C ASN A 24 4.65 9.28 21.77
N PHE A 25 4.69 10.33 20.94
CA PHE A 25 4.69 11.72 21.38
C PHE A 25 3.35 12.42 21.08
N TRP A 26 2.64 11.98 20.03
CA TRP A 26 1.40 12.57 19.57
C TRP A 26 0.21 11.62 19.80
N THR A 27 -0.45 11.74 20.95
CA THR A 27 -1.46 10.77 21.43
C THR A 27 -2.89 11.30 21.52
N ASP A 28 -3.12 12.56 21.21
CA ASP A 28 -4.44 13.20 21.30
C ASP A 28 -5.43 12.72 20.22
N ALA A 29 -6.68 13.20 20.35
CA ALA A 29 -7.77 12.86 19.46
C ALA A 29 -7.47 13.16 17.97
N LYS A 30 -6.60 14.14 17.67
CA LYS A 30 -6.20 14.42 16.29
C LYS A 30 -5.25 13.38 15.72
N ALA A 31 -4.37 12.82 16.54
CA ALA A 31 -3.53 11.70 16.12
C ALA A 31 -4.38 10.47 15.79
N LEU A 32 -5.42 10.18 16.59
CA LEU A 32 -6.37 9.10 16.29
C LEU A 32 -7.16 9.37 15.00
N GLU A 33 -7.67 10.59 14.82
CA GLU A 33 -8.36 10.99 13.58
C GLU A 33 -7.43 10.82 12.38
N PHE A 34 -6.16 11.22 12.51
CA PHE A 34 -5.19 11.13 11.43
C PHE A 34 -4.95 9.68 10.99
N GLU A 35 -4.72 8.78 11.95
CA GLU A 35 -4.54 7.36 11.68
C GLU A 35 -5.74 6.75 10.97
N GLN A 36 -6.94 7.04 11.46
CA GLN A 36 -8.16 6.43 10.94
C GLN A 36 -8.55 6.98 9.56
N ARG A 37 -8.53 8.30 9.38
CA ARG A 37 -8.97 8.92 8.12
C ARG A 37 -7.93 8.88 7.01
N TYR A 38 -6.64 8.96 7.34
CA TYR A 38 -5.62 9.09 6.31
C TYR A 38 -4.78 7.83 6.18
N LEU A 39 -4.17 7.34 7.27
CA LEU A 39 -3.25 6.20 7.18
C LEU A 39 -3.95 4.87 6.87
N ASN A 40 -5.09 4.61 7.49
CA ASN A 40 -5.84 3.38 7.24
C ASN A 40 -6.47 3.39 5.84
N GLU A 41 -7.05 4.50 5.40
CA GLU A 41 -7.57 4.64 4.04
C GLU A 41 -6.44 4.51 3.00
N LEU A 42 -5.30 5.17 3.22
CA LEU A 42 -4.13 5.08 2.35
C LEU A 42 -3.63 3.63 2.24
N GLN A 43 -3.52 2.91 3.37
CA GLN A 43 -3.14 1.50 3.34
C GLN A 43 -4.12 0.68 2.52
N GLN A 44 -5.43 0.87 2.70
CA GLN A 44 -6.44 0.14 1.96
C GLN A 44 -6.29 0.39 0.45
N GLN A 45 -6.11 1.65 0.04
CA GLN A 45 -5.92 2.02 -1.37
C GLN A 45 -4.63 1.44 -1.96
N VAL A 46 -3.53 1.46 -1.21
CA VAL A 46 -2.26 0.85 -1.64
C VAL A 46 -2.44 -0.65 -1.85
N ASN A 47 -3.07 -1.35 -0.90
CA ASN A 47 -3.32 -2.78 -1.02
C ASN A 47 -4.20 -3.10 -2.25
N GLN A 48 -5.27 -2.34 -2.47
CA GLN A 48 -6.12 -2.48 -3.66
C GLN A 48 -5.32 -2.27 -4.96
N THR A 49 -4.46 -1.25 -4.98
CA THR A 49 -3.62 -0.93 -6.14
C THR A 49 -2.65 -2.07 -6.44
N VAL A 50 -2.00 -2.63 -5.40
CA VAL A 50 -1.11 -3.78 -5.56
C VAL A 50 -1.86 -4.99 -6.11
N SER A 51 -3.07 -5.28 -5.60
CA SER A 51 -3.90 -6.37 -6.12
C SER A 51 -4.33 -6.15 -7.57
N ALA A 52 -4.70 -4.92 -7.94
CA ALA A 52 -5.06 -4.59 -9.32
C ALA A 52 -3.87 -4.75 -10.28
N LEU A 53 -2.68 -4.34 -9.85
CA LEU A 53 -1.44 -4.52 -10.60
C LEU A 53 -1.10 -6.02 -10.78
N ASP A 54 -1.36 -6.87 -9.77
CA ASP A 54 -1.14 -8.32 -9.87
C ASP A 54 -2.12 -8.96 -10.86
N ALA A 55 -3.38 -8.54 -10.83
CA ALA A 55 -4.38 -9.01 -11.79
C ALA A 55 -4.03 -8.61 -13.24
N LEU A 56 -3.58 -7.37 -13.46
CA LEU A 56 -3.11 -6.89 -14.76
C LEU A 56 -1.90 -7.69 -15.25
N GLU A 57 -0.92 -7.98 -14.38
CA GLU A 57 0.26 -8.78 -14.73
C GLU A 57 -0.15 -10.19 -15.19
N ARG A 58 -1.08 -10.84 -14.47
CA ARG A 58 -1.59 -12.17 -14.86
C ARG A 58 -2.29 -12.15 -16.21
N LEU A 59 -3.12 -11.14 -16.46
CA LEU A 59 -3.81 -10.99 -17.75
C LEU A 59 -2.82 -10.78 -18.90
N LEU A 60 -1.81 -9.94 -18.71
CA LEU A 60 -0.76 -9.72 -19.71
C LEU A 60 0.05 -11.01 -19.98
N GLN A 61 0.38 -11.78 -18.94
CA GLN A 61 1.06 -13.06 -19.10
C GLN A 61 0.20 -14.08 -19.83
N GLN A 62 -1.10 -14.13 -19.55
CA GLN A 62 -2.02 -15.02 -20.25
C GLN A 62 -2.14 -14.63 -21.73
N LEU A 63 -2.33 -13.35 -22.05
CA LEU A 63 -2.37 -12.85 -23.42
C LEU A 63 -1.08 -13.16 -24.19
N HIS A 64 0.08 -13.08 -23.53
CA HIS A 64 1.34 -13.44 -24.16
C HIS A 64 1.41 -14.92 -24.52
N ARG A 65 0.96 -15.80 -23.61
CA ARG A 65 0.89 -17.26 -23.86
C ARG A 65 -0.13 -17.64 -24.92
N ASP A 66 -1.26 -16.94 -24.98
CA ASP A 66 -2.32 -17.21 -25.98
C ASP A 66 -1.92 -16.72 -27.39
N CYS A 67 -0.91 -15.86 -27.50
CA CYS A 67 -0.37 -15.34 -28.76
C CYS A 67 0.89 -16.08 -29.26
N GLU A 68 1.51 -16.94 -28.46
CA GLU A 68 2.54 -17.90 -28.89
C GLU A 68 1.91 -19.20 -29.43
#